data_AF-A0AAD5UFE0-F1
#
_entry.id   AF-A0AAD5UFE0-F1
#
_cell.length_a   1.000
_cell.length_b   1.000
_cell.length_c   1.000
_cell.angle_alpha   90.00
_cell.angle_beta   90.00
_cell.angle_gamma   90.00
#
_symmetry.space_group_name_H-M   'P 1'
#
loop_
_entity.id
_entity.type
_entity.pdbx_description
1 polymer ?
#
loop_
_entity_poly.entity_id
_entity_poly.type
_entity_poly.pdbx_seq_one_letter_code
_entity_poly.pdbx_strand_id
1 'polypeptide(L)'
;MENATPTIKLENTVRHMFKREKKREANGHYVKSSSEKLWILFIIFSFLLLIGGMLNVQWLLEKTFFQTNWFQLLLPSSLSVLLLIGMVLMIILKVSLVMRWCLYWISITLVVLMLLDDEQRKQYAKIILFCFIFVESCTVVIYCWIRVLYPALVLYLSYHDPNYWDIQPVSNKLGRYSCKRALGFKSRKAFSYIGSVNNNKQPHGYGKWKSENNTGEVLSGLWYNGIPIGPFRAREYATGYSFTNIRVGFVRTDSSTFYESTFDNLHELQFGVAGVECSISGRFFAGLPNAMLIVDPYQQDAHSLHDCEKQIIHLHEVDDVIRSDEEKLCIVWKKNGFEIEGFEAIHDKKEIVIKHTEEVGKFEIKNWIKSPEGKEALVYIPGFNCPLKSALEALGQMIALGNLPPRIKPFVFSWPGGTLIHYPKATKFAQNDNIQENLIKFLLELKSLGYTKVHLLCHSMGARVVTKFAANIHRVFKKTNDTQDSFKLCDLTFLNPEALLNKFCSEQYHIFREYTDLITIYGSSNDVALRSAEILYVREPLLGCNLNLLFSKNSQSVENDYFDVDAISTTELDMNIHIAHHSYFNLNKFIVDDLIDLLITGKRAKDREYRLVQIEDNIYNFLVAPSYIVN
;
A
#
# COMPACT_ATOMS: atom_id res chain seq x y z
N MET A 1 -52.52 10.27 11.53
CA MET A 1 -51.72 9.12 11.04
C MET A 1 -50.27 9.56 11.02
N GLU A 2 -49.50 9.14 12.02
CA GLU A 2 -48.07 9.38 12.08
C GLU A 2 -47.40 8.66 10.91
N ASN A 3 -46.71 9.41 10.04
CA ASN A 3 -45.90 8.84 8.97
C ASN A 3 -44.72 8.08 9.60
N ALA A 4 -44.94 6.80 9.92
CA ALA A 4 -43.89 5.88 10.30
C ALA A 4 -42.90 5.78 9.13
N THR A 5 -41.77 6.47 9.25
CA THR A 5 -40.64 6.30 8.35
C THR A 5 -40.31 4.82 8.21
N PRO A 6 -40.10 4.31 6.98
CA PRO A 6 -39.78 2.90 6.78
C PRO A 6 -38.52 2.55 7.57
N THR A 7 -38.66 1.64 8.54
CA THR A 7 -37.57 1.19 9.40
C THR A 7 -36.47 0.56 8.54
N ILE A 8 -35.33 1.24 8.45
CA ILE A 8 -34.13 0.75 7.74
C ILE A 8 -33.53 -0.40 8.57
N LYS A 9 -33.24 -1.53 7.93
CA LYS A 9 -32.55 -2.67 8.54
C LYS A 9 -31.05 -2.37 8.61
N LEU A 10 -30.58 -2.00 9.80
CA LEU A 10 -29.21 -1.52 10.04
C LEU A 10 -28.34 -2.53 10.79
N GLU A 11 -28.82 -3.73 11.09
CA GLU A 11 -28.12 -4.72 11.90
C GLU A 11 -26.77 -5.11 11.27
N ASN A 12 -26.78 -5.44 9.98
CA ASN A 12 -25.57 -5.77 9.23
C ASN A 12 -24.60 -4.59 9.14
N THR A 13 -25.13 -3.38 8.92
CA THR A 13 -24.36 -2.13 8.84
C THR A 13 -23.67 -1.83 10.16
N VAL A 14 -24.41 -1.86 11.27
CA VAL A 14 -23.89 -1.69 12.63
C VAL A 14 -22.80 -2.73 12.88
N ARG A 15 -23.07 -4.01 12.66
CA ARG A 15 -22.09 -5.09 12.83
C ARG A 15 -20.79 -4.81 12.08
N HIS A 16 -20.88 -4.42 10.81
CA HIS A 16 -19.72 -4.14 9.97
C HIS A 16 -18.95 -2.91 10.44
N MET A 17 -19.63 -1.79 10.71
CA MET A 17 -18.99 -0.55 11.17
C MET A 17 -18.31 -0.71 12.53
N PHE A 18 -18.90 -1.48 13.45
CA PHE A 18 -18.27 -1.82 14.72
C PHE A 18 -17.07 -2.76 14.57
N LYS A 19 -17.12 -3.71 13.63
CA LYS A 19 -15.96 -4.57 13.29
C LYS A 19 -14.79 -3.72 12.79
N ARG A 20 -15.07 -2.72 11.94
CA ARG A 20 -14.07 -1.76 11.45
C ARG A 20 -13.44 -0.94 12.60
N GLU A 21 -14.26 -0.39 13.49
CA GLU A 21 -13.81 0.29 14.72
C GLU A 21 -12.87 -0.60 15.54
N LYS A 22 -13.27 -1.86 15.81
CA LYS A 22 -12.44 -2.78 16.61
C LYS A 22 -11.18 -3.26 15.90
N LYS A 23 -11.21 -3.44 14.58
CA LYS A 23 -10.01 -3.78 13.80
C LYS A 23 -8.96 -2.65 13.88
N ARG A 24 -9.40 -1.39 13.83
CA ARG A 24 -8.52 -0.22 14.03
C ARG A 24 -7.91 -0.17 15.43
N GLU A 25 -8.72 -0.34 16.47
CA GLU A 25 -8.23 -0.41 17.86
C GLU A 25 -7.23 -1.57 18.07
N ALA A 26 -7.53 -2.75 17.51
CA ALA A 26 -6.73 -3.95 17.69
C ALA A 26 -5.38 -3.86 16.96
N ASN A 27 -5.40 -3.40 15.70
CA ASN A 27 -4.18 -3.27 14.89
C ASN A 27 -3.30 -2.11 15.34
N GLY A 28 -3.90 -1.06 15.91
CA GLY A 28 -3.20 0.13 16.32
C GLY A 28 -2.57 0.89 15.14
N HIS A 29 -1.68 1.81 15.47
CA HIS A 29 -0.98 2.63 14.49
C HIS A 29 0.38 2.03 14.14
N TYR A 30 0.87 2.33 12.95
CA TYR A 30 2.25 2.12 12.60
C TYR A 30 3.13 2.93 13.56
N VAL A 31 4.00 2.23 14.28
CA VAL A 31 5.03 2.83 15.11
C VAL A 31 6.34 2.58 14.38
N LYS A 32 7.02 3.66 13.94
CA LYS A 32 8.38 3.56 13.40
C LYS A 32 9.17 2.71 14.38
N SER A 33 9.74 1.59 13.94
CA SER A 33 10.52 0.74 14.84
C SER A 33 11.71 1.56 15.29
N SER A 34 11.58 2.19 16.46
CA SER A 34 12.67 2.90 17.10
C SER A 34 13.80 1.90 17.29
N SER A 35 15.03 2.37 17.07
CA SER A 35 16.28 1.69 17.44
C SER A 35 16.23 1.14 18.87
N GLU A 36 15.36 1.67 19.73
CA GLU A 36 14.97 1.10 21.03
C GLU A 36 14.61 -0.39 20.99
N LYS A 37 13.92 -0.90 19.96
CA LYS A 37 13.60 -2.34 19.89
C LYS A 37 14.85 -3.18 19.68
N LEU A 38 15.81 -2.69 18.91
CA LEU A 38 17.12 -3.31 18.69
C LEU A 38 18.00 -3.20 19.93
N TRP A 39 18.01 -2.05 20.60
CA TRP A 39 18.71 -1.86 21.87
C TRP A 39 18.15 -2.74 22.99
N ILE A 40 16.83 -2.88 23.07
CA ILE A 40 16.19 -3.80 24.03
C ILE A 40 16.55 -5.25 23.67
N LEU A 41 16.57 -5.63 22.40
CA LEU A 41 17.02 -6.96 21.98
C LEU A 41 18.48 -7.21 22.38
N PHE A 42 19.35 -6.21 22.21
CA PHE A 42 20.76 -6.25 22.61
C PHE A 42 20.90 -6.37 24.13
N ILE A 43 20.16 -5.59 24.91
CA ILE A 43 20.14 -5.67 26.38
C ILE A 43 19.66 -7.04 26.85
N ILE A 44 18.60 -7.59 26.25
CA ILE A 44 18.09 -8.93 26.56
C ILE A 44 19.14 -9.99 26.23
N PHE A 45 19.79 -9.88 25.07
CA PHE A 45 20.84 -10.79 24.65
C PHE A 45 22.07 -10.74 25.58
N SER A 46 22.53 -9.53 25.93
CA SER A 46 23.61 -9.33 26.90
C SER A 46 23.25 -9.89 28.28
N PHE A 47 22.01 -9.73 28.73
CA PHE A 47 21.54 -10.26 30.01
C PHE A 47 21.47 -11.80 30.03
N LEU A 48 21.00 -12.42 28.94
CA LEU A 48 20.99 -13.87 28.78
C LEU A 48 22.41 -14.45 28.73
N LEU A 49 23.34 -13.76 28.05
CA LEU A 49 24.76 -14.14 28.05
C LEU A 49 25.38 -14.03 29.44
N LEU A 50 25.02 -13.01 30.23
CA LEU A 50 25.51 -12.82 31.59
C LEU A 50 25.00 -13.92 32.53
N ILE A 51 23.71 -14.26 32.45
CA ILE A 51 23.13 -15.40 33.19
C ILE A 51 23.77 -16.72 32.76
N GLY A 52 23.92 -16.96 31.46
CA GLY A 52 24.58 -18.16 30.94
C GLY A 52 26.04 -18.26 31.37
N GLY A 53 26.75 -17.13 31.41
CA GLY A 53 28.10 -17.01 31.95
C GLY A 53 28.17 -17.31 33.44
N MET A 54 27.26 -16.77 34.25
CA MET A 54 27.20 -17.00 35.69
C MET A 54 26.85 -18.46 36.04
N LEU A 55 25.90 -19.07 35.32
CA LEU A 55 25.56 -20.49 35.48
C LEU A 55 26.73 -21.39 35.09
N ASN A 56 27.45 -21.05 34.01
CA ASN A 56 28.66 -21.76 33.63
C ASN A 56 29.80 -21.58 34.63
N VAL A 57 30.00 -20.38 35.19
CA VAL A 57 31.03 -20.12 36.21
C VAL A 57 30.71 -20.88 37.51
N GLN A 58 29.44 -20.99 37.90
CA GLN A 58 29.04 -21.77 39.06
C GLN A 58 29.21 -23.27 38.83
N TRP A 59 28.90 -23.76 37.64
CA TRP A 59 29.19 -25.14 37.21
C TRP A 59 30.71 -25.41 37.10
N LEU A 60 31.50 -24.42 36.66
CA LEU A 60 32.95 -24.48 36.55
C LEU A 60 33.64 -24.55 37.93
N LEU A 61 33.09 -23.80 38.90
CA LEU A 61 33.54 -23.81 40.29
C LEU A 61 33.17 -25.12 41.01
N GLU A 62 32.07 -25.78 40.62
CA GLU A 62 31.71 -27.10 41.13
C GLU A 62 32.49 -28.26 40.48
N LYS A 63 33.06 -28.06 39.28
CA LYS A 63 33.74 -29.10 38.50
C LYS A 63 35.22 -28.81 38.20
N THR A 64 35.98 -28.32 39.18
CA THR A 64 37.43 -28.57 39.16
C THR A 64 37.73 -29.93 39.76
N PHE A 65 37.51 -31.02 39.01
CA PHE A 65 38.30 -32.25 39.09
C PHE A 65 37.97 -33.18 37.89
N PHE A 66 39.00 -33.50 37.11
CA PHE A 66 39.12 -34.48 36.01
C PHE A 66 38.67 -34.15 34.57
N GLN A 67 39.71 -33.96 33.74
CA GLN A 67 39.91 -34.43 32.36
C GLN A 67 38.65 -34.80 31.55
N THR A 68 38.25 -33.94 30.61
CA THR A 68 37.46 -34.34 29.44
C THR A 68 37.80 -33.43 28.26
N ASN A 69 37.90 -33.98 27.05
CA ASN A 69 38.24 -33.24 25.83
C ASN A 69 37.08 -32.33 25.41
N TRP A 70 37.26 -31.02 25.55
CA TRP A 70 36.22 -29.99 25.41
C TRP A 70 35.67 -29.89 23.98
N PHE A 71 36.44 -30.28 22.97
CA PHE A 71 36.09 -30.09 21.56
C PHE A 71 34.96 -30.99 21.02
N GLN A 72 34.71 -32.16 21.62
CA GLN A 72 33.68 -33.10 21.12
C GLN A 72 32.28 -32.86 21.70
N LEU A 73 32.16 -32.08 22.78
CA LEU A 73 30.87 -31.80 23.43
C LEU A 73 30.22 -30.48 22.93
N LEU A 74 31.00 -29.62 22.27
CA LEU A 74 30.60 -28.25 21.87
C LEU A 74 29.84 -28.17 20.53
N LEU A 75 29.99 -29.12 19.60
CA LEU A 75 29.36 -29.02 18.27
C LEU A 75 27.84 -29.32 18.21
N PRO A 76 27.32 -30.37 18.86
CA PRO A 76 25.86 -30.65 18.83
C PRO A 76 25.06 -29.75 19.78
N SER A 77 25.70 -29.26 20.84
CA SER A 77 25.11 -28.39 21.87
C SER A 77 25.06 -26.92 21.43
N SER A 78 26.05 -26.43 20.67
CA SER A 78 26.04 -25.05 20.17
C SER A 78 24.99 -24.81 19.09
N LEU A 79 24.75 -25.77 18.18
CA LEU A 79 23.72 -25.64 17.14
C LEU A 79 22.31 -25.70 17.72
N SER A 80 22.06 -26.58 18.71
CA SER A 80 20.77 -26.65 19.41
C SER A 80 20.51 -25.41 20.27
N VAL A 81 21.54 -24.85 20.89
CA VAL A 81 21.46 -23.56 21.59
C VAL A 81 21.23 -22.39 20.60
N LEU A 82 21.90 -22.37 19.45
CA LEU A 82 21.68 -21.35 18.40
C LEU A 82 20.29 -21.44 17.77
N LEU A 83 19.76 -22.65 17.56
CA LEU A 83 18.39 -22.87 17.08
C LEU A 83 17.36 -22.47 18.13
N LEU A 84 17.60 -22.78 19.41
CA LEU A 84 16.75 -22.34 20.52
C LEU A 84 16.79 -20.83 20.67
N ILE A 85 17.97 -20.20 20.61
CA ILE A 85 18.15 -18.75 20.63
C ILE A 85 17.46 -18.11 19.42
N GLY A 86 17.58 -18.69 18.22
CA GLY A 86 16.90 -18.24 17.01
C GLY A 86 15.38 -18.35 17.12
N MET A 87 14.87 -19.44 17.70
CA MET A 87 13.44 -19.65 17.94
C MET A 87 12.91 -18.69 19.02
N VAL A 88 13.66 -18.49 20.10
CA VAL A 88 13.35 -17.53 21.17
C VAL A 88 13.41 -16.09 20.63
N LEU A 89 14.39 -15.74 19.79
CA LEU A 89 14.47 -14.45 19.08
C LEU A 89 13.26 -14.24 18.16
N MET A 90 12.85 -15.26 17.39
CA MET A 90 11.64 -15.19 16.56
C MET A 90 10.36 -15.00 17.39
N ILE A 91 10.27 -15.62 18.57
CA ILE A 91 9.16 -15.46 19.52
C ILE A 91 9.21 -14.06 20.18
N ILE A 92 10.40 -13.58 20.58
CA ILE A 92 10.64 -12.25 21.17
C ILE A 92 10.24 -11.15 20.19
N LEU A 93 10.53 -11.30 18.89
CA LEU A 93 10.15 -10.35 17.85
C LEU A 93 8.63 -10.18 17.72
N LYS A 94 7.84 -11.19 18.11
CA LYS A 94 6.37 -11.12 18.10
C LYS A 94 5.75 -10.68 19.44
N VAL A 95 6.47 -10.79 20.56
CA VAL A 95 5.90 -10.60 21.91
C VAL A 95 6.75 -9.67 22.79
N SER A 96 7.11 -8.50 22.26
CA SER A 96 7.98 -7.53 22.96
C SER A 96 7.38 -6.93 24.25
N LEU A 97 6.05 -6.98 24.44
CA LEU A 97 5.40 -6.41 25.63
C LEU A 97 5.43 -7.39 26.83
N VAL A 98 5.07 -8.65 26.60
CA VAL A 98 5.02 -9.67 27.66
C VAL A 98 6.44 -9.99 28.15
N MET A 99 7.40 -10.11 27.23
CA MET A 99 8.82 -10.32 27.58
C MET A 99 9.41 -9.22 28.46
N ARG A 100 9.02 -7.95 28.28
CA ARG A 100 9.47 -6.84 29.15
C ARG A 100 9.00 -7.04 30.59
N TRP A 101 7.74 -7.44 30.76
CA TRP A 101 7.20 -7.77 32.08
C TRP A 101 7.92 -8.96 32.68
N CYS A 102 8.15 -10.04 31.93
CA CYS A 102 8.91 -11.20 32.41
C CYS A 102 10.30 -10.82 32.93
N LEU A 103 11.01 -9.94 32.23
CA LEU A 103 12.33 -9.48 32.64
C LEU A 103 12.27 -8.60 33.89
N TYR A 104 11.30 -7.67 33.98
CA TYR A 104 11.12 -6.87 35.19
C TYR A 104 10.82 -7.73 36.41
N TRP A 105 9.96 -8.75 36.26
CA TRP A 105 9.63 -9.64 37.36
C TRP A 105 10.81 -10.53 37.78
N ILE A 106 11.60 -11.04 36.83
CA ILE A 106 12.86 -11.77 37.13
C ILE A 106 13.86 -10.86 37.84
N SER A 107 14.05 -9.61 37.38
CA SER A 107 14.95 -8.65 38.02
C SER A 107 14.50 -8.30 39.45
N ILE A 108 13.20 -8.05 39.65
CA ILE A 108 12.63 -7.80 40.99
C ILE A 108 12.83 -9.03 41.88
N THR A 109 12.63 -10.24 41.35
CA THR A 109 12.85 -11.49 42.10
C THR A 109 14.28 -11.64 42.57
N LEU A 110 15.25 -11.38 41.68
CA LEU A 110 16.67 -11.45 42.01
C LEU A 110 17.05 -10.44 43.11
N VAL A 111 16.54 -9.21 43.02
CA VAL A 111 16.76 -8.18 44.05
C VAL A 111 16.13 -8.59 45.39
N VAL A 112 14.89 -9.07 45.38
CA VAL A 112 14.22 -9.52 46.62
C VAL A 112 14.93 -10.71 47.25
N LEU A 113 15.39 -11.68 46.45
CA LEU A 113 16.16 -12.83 46.96
C LEU A 113 17.51 -12.40 47.52
N MET A 114 18.18 -11.40 46.92
CA MET A 114 19.44 -10.85 47.43
C MET A 114 19.29 -10.13 48.78
N LEU A 115 18.12 -9.56 49.07
CA LEU A 115 17.81 -8.88 50.33
C LEU A 115 17.42 -9.83 51.48
N LEU A 116 17.23 -11.12 51.20
CA LEU A 116 16.86 -12.14 52.20
C LEU A 116 18.07 -12.94 52.67
N ASP A 117 18.11 -13.21 53.98
CA ASP A 117 19.09 -14.11 54.63
C ASP A 117 18.94 -15.56 54.14
N ASP A 118 20.00 -16.36 54.24
CA ASP A 118 20.08 -17.70 53.62
C ASP A 118 18.99 -18.70 54.08
N GLU A 119 18.56 -18.64 55.35
CA GLU A 119 17.45 -19.46 55.85
C GLU A 119 16.10 -19.02 55.25
N GLN A 120 15.84 -17.71 55.21
CA GLN A 120 14.62 -17.14 54.66
C GLN A 120 14.55 -17.37 53.14
N ARG A 121 15.69 -17.27 52.45
CA ARG A 121 15.79 -17.51 51.01
C ARG A 121 15.32 -18.91 50.63
N LYS A 122 15.73 -19.94 51.37
CA LYS A 122 15.29 -21.34 51.11
C LYS A 122 13.81 -21.55 51.39
N GLN A 123 13.25 -20.87 52.39
CA GLN A 123 11.84 -20.99 52.76
C GLN A 123 10.90 -20.26 51.78
N TYR A 124 11.23 -19.02 51.42
CA TYR A 124 10.35 -18.16 50.62
C TYR A 124 10.58 -18.26 49.11
N ALA A 125 11.71 -18.78 48.62
CA ALA A 125 11.98 -18.89 47.19
C ALA A 125 10.89 -19.65 46.42
N LYS A 126 10.35 -20.74 46.99
CA LYS A 126 9.26 -21.51 46.35
C LYS A 126 7.95 -20.73 46.27
N ILE A 127 7.61 -19.97 47.32
CA ILE A 127 6.39 -19.16 47.39
C ILE A 127 6.50 -17.98 46.42
N ILE A 128 7.64 -17.30 46.42
CA ILE A 128 7.95 -16.19 45.52
C ILE A 128 7.87 -16.65 44.06
N LEU A 129 8.49 -17.78 43.72
CA LEU A 129 8.44 -18.36 42.38
C LEU A 129 7.00 -18.70 41.94
N PHE A 130 6.20 -19.28 42.84
CA PHE A 130 4.79 -19.58 42.56
C PHE A 130 3.96 -18.32 42.31
N CYS A 131 4.10 -17.29 43.15
CA CYS A 131 3.42 -16.01 42.96
C CYS A 131 3.77 -15.36 41.62
N PHE A 132 5.03 -15.44 41.18
CA PHE A 132 5.44 -14.91 39.88
C PHE A 132 4.87 -15.70 38.71
N ILE A 133 4.94 -17.04 38.73
CA ILE A 133 4.30 -17.88 37.70
C ILE A 133 2.80 -17.56 37.59
N PHE A 134 2.14 -17.31 38.72
CA PHE A 134 0.73 -16.94 38.75
C PHE A 134 0.47 -15.56 38.12
N VAL A 135 1.23 -14.53 38.48
CA VAL A 135 1.09 -13.17 37.92
C VAL A 135 1.39 -13.16 36.41
N GLU A 136 2.38 -13.91 35.97
CA GLU A 136 2.71 -14.09 34.55
C GLU A 136 1.57 -14.77 33.78
N SER A 137 1.08 -15.87 34.31
CA SER A 137 -0.06 -16.59 33.74
C SER A 137 -1.28 -15.67 33.63
N CYS A 138 -1.57 -14.88 34.66
CA CYS A 138 -2.63 -13.89 34.63
C CYS A 138 -2.40 -12.81 33.55
N THR A 139 -1.17 -12.32 33.41
CA THR A 139 -0.84 -11.28 32.42
C THR A 139 -1.02 -11.81 30.98
N VAL A 140 -0.56 -13.03 30.71
CA VAL A 140 -0.77 -13.70 29.42
C VAL A 140 -2.26 -13.94 29.16
N VAL A 141 -3.01 -14.42 30.15
CA VAL A 141 -4.46 -14.64 30.04
C VAL A 141 -5.20 -13.33 29.76
N ILE A 142 -4.88 -12.24 30.48
CA ILE A 142 -5.49 -10.92 30.25
C ILE A 142 -5.15 -10.41 28.85
N TYR A 143 -3.90 -10.55 28.42
CA TYR A 143 -3.47 -10.14 27.09
C TYR A 143 -4.20 -10.92 25.98
N CYS A 144 -4.23 -12.25 26.09
CA CYS A 144 -4.96 -13.15 25.19
C CYS A 144 -6.46 -12.84 25.18
N TRP A 145 -7.03 -12.53 26.34
CA TRP A 145 -8.43 -12.12 26.46
C TRP A 145 -8.69 -10.83 25.69
N ILE A 146 -7.94 -9.77 25.94
CA ILE A 146 -8.18 -8.44 25.34
C ILE A 146 -7.92 -8.44 23.83
N ARG A 147 -6.86 -9.12 23.37
CA ARG A 147 -6.39 -9.03 21.97
C ARG A 147 -6.99 -10.08 21.06
N VAL A 148 -7.30 -11.27 21.57
CA VAL A 148 -7.71 -12.42 20.74
C VAL A 148 -9.12 -12.88 21.08
N LEU A 149 -9.36 -13.32 22.33
CA LEU A 149 -10.61 -13.98 22.69
C LEU A 149 -11.81 -13.02 22.70
N TYR A 150 -11.68 -11.85 23.33
CA TYR A 150 -12.78 -10.89 23.43
C TYR A 150 -13.23 -10.35 22.07
N PRO A 151 -12.34 -9.89 21.16
CA PRO A 151 -12.75 -9.49 19.81
C PRO A 151 -13.41 -10.63 19.03
N ALA A 152 -12.85 -11.84 19.10
CA ALA A 152 -13.40 -13.01 18.41
C ALA A 152 -14.80 -13.37 18.94
N LEU A 153 -14.98 -13.39 20.26
CA LEU A 153 -16.26 -13.66 20.91
C LEU A 153 -17.31 -12.62 20.55
N VAL A 154 -16.97 -11.32 20.57
CA VAL A 154 -17.89 -10.24 20.15
C VAL A 154 -18.31 -10.42 18.70
N LEU A 155 -17.39 -10.78 17.80
CA LEU A 155 -17.71 -11.01 16.40
C LEU A 155 -18.59 -12.25 16.21
N TYR A 156 -18.29 -13.35 16.90
CA TYR A 156 -19.07 -14.59 16.88
C TYR A 156 -20.51 -14.35 17.36
N LEU A 157 -20.67 -13.75 18.55
CA LEU A 157 -21.99 -13.44 19.10
C LEU A 157 -22.76 -12.47 18.20
N SER A 158 -22.07 -11.46 17.66
CA SER A 158 -22.72 -10.52 16.74
C SER A 158 -23.27 -11.19 15.49
N TYR A 159 -22.69 -12.30 15.04
CA TYR A 159 -23.09 -13.04 13.83
C TYR A 159 -24.28 -13.97 14.09
N HIS A 160 -24.23 -14.74 15.19
CA HIS A 160 -25.21 -15.77 15.49
C HIS A 160 -26.45 -15.28 16.23
N ASP A 161 -26.35 -14.19 16.99
CA ASP A 161 -27.49 -13.61 17.70
C ASP A 161 -28.03 -12.39 16.92
N PRO A 162 -29.20 -12.49 16.26
CA PRO A 162 -29.80 -11.37 15.54
C PRO A 162 -30.24 -10.23 16.47
N ASN A 163 -30.46 -10.51 17.76
CA ASN A 163 -30.81 -9.52 18.78
C ASN A 163 -29.59 -8.97 19.53
N TYR A 164 -28.37 -9.35 19.12
CA TYR A 164 -27.14 -8.89 19.78
C TYR A 164 -27.03 -7.36 19.79
N TRP A 165 -27.53 -6.72 18.72
CA TRP A 165 -27.63 -5.28 18.58
C TRP A 165 -29.07 -4.83 18.78
N ASP A 166 -29.37 -4.27 19.96
CA ASP A 166 -30.66 -3.63 20.23
C ASP A 166 -30.65 -2.21 19.62
N ILE A 167 -31.10 -2.11 18.37
CA ILE A 167 -31.15 -0.87 17.58
C ILE A 167 -32.52 -0.21 17.73
N GLN A 168 -32.53 1.04 18.18
CA GLN A 168 -33.75 1.84 18.34
C GLN A 168 -33.61 3.19 17.66
N PRO A 169 -34.63 3.67 16.92
CA PRO A 169 -34.66 5.03 16.40
C PRO A 169 -34.68 6.04 17.55
N VAL A 170 -33.98 7.16 17.39
CA VAL A 170 -33.98 8.24 18.39
C VAL A 170 -35.14 9.18 18.08
N SER A 171 -36.10 9.29 19.01
CA SER A 171 -37.47 9.79 18.79
C SER A 171 -37.64 11.21 18.21
N ASN A 172 -36.57 12.00 18.04
CA ASN A 172 -36.67 13.40 17.60
C ASN A 172 -35.76 13.76 16.41
N LYS A 173 -35.11 12.80 15.74
CA LYS A 173 -34.21 13.10 14.59
C LYS A 173 -34.28 12.03 13.50
N LEU A 174 -34.61 12.43 12.28
CA LEU A 174 -34.68 11.58 11.09
C LEU A 174 -33.31 10.90 10.83
N GLY A 175 -33.31 9.60 10.53
CA GLY A 175 -32.10 8.84 10.17
C GLY A 175 -31.11 8.61 11.33
N ARG A 176 -31.51 8.91 12.57
CA ARG A 176 -30.68 8.73 13.78
C ARG A 176 -31.15 7.54 14.60
N TYR A 177 -30.18 6.72 15.00
CA TYR A 177 -30.39 5.46 15.68
C TYR A 177 -29.47 5.36 16.90
N SER A 178 -29.84 4.50 17.84
CA SER A 178 -29.02 4.14 18.99
C SER A 178 -28.93 2.63 19.09
N CYS A 179 -27.75 2.08 19.39
CA CYS A 179 -27.59 0.65 19.62
C CYS A 179 -27.03 0.35 21.01
N LYS A 180 -27.52 -0.72 21.64
CA LYS A 180 -26.92 -1.35 22.82
C LYS A 180 -26.50 -2.79 22.48
N ARG A 181 -25.46 -3.29 23.16
CA ARG A 181 -25.06 -4.71 23.08
C ARG A 181 -25.86 -5.53 24.09
N ALA A 182 -26.33 -6.71 23.69
CA ALA A 182 -27.13 -7.60 24.53
C ALA A 182 -26.46 -7.98 25.87
N LEU A 183 -25.11 -7.97 25.95
CA LEU A 183 -24.33 -8.41 27.13
C LEU A 183 -23.38 -7.32 27.69
N GLY A 184 -23.62 -6.04 27.41
CA GLY A 184 -22.71 -4.95 27.82
C GLY A 184 -23.29 -4.00 28.87
N PHE A 185 -22.52 -3.72 29.93
CA PHE A 185 -22.76 -2.62 30.90
C PHE A 185 -22.53 -1.20 30.34
N LYS A 186 -22.39 -1.04 29.02
CA LYS A 186 -22.13 0.27 28.38
C LYS A 186 -23.41 0.96 27.95
N SER A 187 -23.37 2.29 27.96
CA SER A 187 -24.41 3.18 27.43
C SER A 187 -24.74 2.90 25.96
N ARG A 188 -25.98 3.21 25.55
CA ARG A 188 -26.39 3.18 24.14
C ARG A 188 -25.45 4.08 23.33
N LYS A 189 -24.93 3.55 22.21
CA LYS A 189 -24.10 4.30 21.27
C LYS A 189 -24.99 4.87 20.16
N ALA A 190 -24.92 6.18 19.94
CA ALA A 190 -25.71 6.85 18.90
C ALA A 190 -24.96 6.91 17.56
N PHE A 191 -25.71 6.78 16.47
CA PHE A 191 -25.22 6.90 15.10
C PHE A 191 -26.35 7.39 14.17
N SER A 192 -26.01 7.74 12.94
CA SER A 192 -26.97 8.09 11.91
C SER A 192 -26.57 7.50 10.57
N TYR A 193 -27.57 7.13 9.79
CA TYR A 193 -27.41 6.69 8.40
C TYR A 193 -28.40 7.45 7.52
N ILE A 194 -27.88 8.03 6.44
CA ILE A 194 -28.66 8.74 5.43
C ILE A 194 -28.19 8.21 4.07
N GLY A 195 -29.07 7.61 3.30
CA GLY A 195 -28.70 7.04 2.00
C GLY A 195 -29.80 6.20 1.39
N SER A 196 -29.52 5.69 0.21
CA SER A 196 -30.42 4.79 -0.51
C SER A 196 -30.49 3.42 0.16
N VAL A 197 -31.62 2.74 -0.03
CA VAL A 197 -31.86 1.39 0.51
C VAL A 197 -32.35 0.45 -0.58
N ASN A 198 -32.03 -0.82 -0.46
CA ASN A 198 -32.54 -1.86 -1.37
C ASN A 198 -33.99 -2.26 -0.99
N ASN A 199 -34.58 -3.16 -1.78
CA ASN A 199 -35.90 -3.74 -1.52
C ASN A 199 -36.01 -4.41 -0.14
N ASN A 200 -34.90 -4.88 0.43
CA ASN A 200 -34.82 -5.46 1.76
C ASN A 200 -34.69 -4.42 2.88
N LYS A 201 -34.80 -3.11 2.55
CA LYS A 201 -34.61 -1.97 3.45
C LYS A 201 -33.22 -1.88 4.08
N GLN A 202 -32.20 -2.46 3.44
CA GLN A 202 -30.81 -2.35 3.88
C GLN A 202 -30.10 -1.24 3.10
N PRO A 203 -29.10 -0.56 3.70
CA PRO A 203 -28.22 0.38 2.99
C PRO A 203 -27.69 -0.18 1.67
N HIS A 204 -27.95 0.52 0.57
CA HIS A 204 -27.53 0.10 -0.77
C HIS A 204 -27.43 1.32 -1.70
N GLY A 205 -26.43 1.35 -2.58
CA GLY A 205 -26.10 2.53 -3.37
C GLY A 205 -25.35 3.56 -2.52
N TYR A 206 -25.46 4.85 -2.85
CA TYR A 206 -24.76 5.87 -2.07
C TYR A 206 -25.41 6.09 -0.70
N GLY A 207 -24.57 6.24 0.31
CA GLY A 207 -25.01 6.59 1.66
C GLY A 207 -23.90 7.11 2.54
N LYS A 208 -24.33 7.75 3.63
CA LYS A 208 -23.49 8.36 4.65
C LYS A 208 -23.82 7.77 6.01
N TRP A 209 -22.80 7.22 6.64
CA TRP A 209 -22.80 6.80 8.04
C TRP A 209 -22.09 7.84 8.89
N LYS A 210 -22.64 8.15 10.07
CA LYS A 210 -21.99 9.00 11.06
C LYS A 210 -22.18 8.40 12.44
N SER A 211 -21.09 7.96 13.05
CA SER A 211 -21.05 7.61 14.48
C SER A 211 -20.87 8.86 15.34
N GLU A 212 -21.47 8.87 16.52
CA GLU A 212 -21.27 9.93 17.53
C GLU A 212 -20.31 9.51 18.65
N ASN A 213 -19.75 8.31 18.57
CA ASN A 213 -18.72 7.83 19.49
C ASN A 213 -17.35 8.42 19.13
N ASN A 214 -16.52 8.70 20.14
CA ASN A 214 -15.14 9.17 19.96
C ASN A 214 -14.31 8.21 19.07
N THR A 215 -14.45 6.90 19.26
CA THR A 215 -13.77 5.85 18.48
C THR A 215 -14.50 5.49 17.17
N GLY A 216 -15.62 6.13 16.88
CA GLY A 216 -16.41 5.88 15.68
C GLY A 216 -15.87 6.60 14.45
N GLU A 217 -16.51 6.35 13.31
CA GLU A 217 -16.17 7.01 12.05
C GLU A 217 -17.38 7.67 11.38
N VAL A 218 -17.08 8.65 10.54
CA VAL A 218 -17.98 9.21 9.52
C VAL A 218 -17.55 8.65 8.19
N LEU A 219 -18.42 7.93 7.49
CA LEU A 219 -18.14 7.29 6.21
C LEU A 219 -19.17 7.74 5.17
N SER A 220 -18.72 8.08 3.97
CA SER A 220 -19.56 8.42 2.83
C SER A 220 -19.06 7.71 1.57
N GLY A 221 -19.96 7.02 0.87
CA GLY A 221 -19.63 6.32 -0.37
C GLY A 221 -20.66 5.25 -0.72
N LEU A 222 -20.24 4.25 -1.50
CA LEU A 222 -21.13 3.18 -1.93
C LEU A 222 -21.36 2.13 -0.85
N TRP A 223 -22.58 1.60 -0.83
CA TRP A 223 -23.05 0.54 0.05
C TRP A 223 -23.64 -0.57 -0.79
N TYR A 224 -23.41 -1.81 -0.36
CA TYR A 224 -24.03 -2.98 -0.94
C TYR A 224 -24.54 -3.88 0.19
N ASN A 225 -25.85 -4.02 0.28
CA ASN A 225 -26.54 -4.89 1.25
C ASN A 225 -26.10 -4.67 2.70
N GLY A 226 -25.96 -3.39 3.08
CA GLY A 226 -25.57 -2.98 4.44
C GLY A 226 -24.06 -2.81 4.64
N ILE A 227 -23.22 -3.15 3.68
CA ILE A 227 -21.76 -3.13 3.78
C ILE A 227 -21.20 -1.99 2.93
N PRO A 228 -20.31 -1.12 3.46
CA PRO A 228 -19.66 -0.12 2.62
C PRO A 228 -18.69 -0.83 1.67
N ILE A 229 -18.87 -0.59 0.37
CA ILE A 229 -17.99 -1.09 -0.68
C ILE A 229 -17.31 0.11 -1.33
N GLY A 230 -16.03 -0.01 -1.69
CA GLY A 230 -15.33 1.07 -2.40
C GLY A 230 -16.11 1.50 -3.67
N PRO A 231 -15.95 2.73 -4.14
CA PRO A 231 -15.21 3.81 -3.50
C PRO A 231 -15.95 4.46 -2.32
N PHE A 232 -15.22 4.85 -1.28
CA PHE A 232 -15.75 5.63 -0.16
C PHE A 232 -14.65 6.44 0.55
N ARG A 233 -15.04 7.50 1.27
CA ARG A 233 -14.17 8.22 2.23
C ARG A 233 -14.66 7.95 3.64
N ALA A 234 -13.72 7.82 4.58
CA ALA A 234 -14.03 7.71 5.99
C ALA A 234 -13.11 8.60 6.82
N ARG A 235 -13.61 9.10 7.95
CA ARG A 235 -12.86 9.87 8.93
C ARG A 235 -13.20 9.43 10.35
N GLU A 236 -12.20 9.15 11.16
CA GLU A 236 -12.36 8.87 12.58
C GLU A 236 -12.79 10.13 13.33
N TYR A 237 -13.83 10.01 14.17
CA TYR A 237 -14.52 11.16 14.75
C TYR A 237 -13.66 11.95 15.74
N ALA A 238 -12.94 11.29 16.65
CA ALA A 238 -12.14 11.99 17.68
C ALA A 238 -10.80 12.52 17.18
N THR A 239 -10.10 11.77 16.32
CA THR A 239 -8.71 12.08 15.92
C THR A 239 -8.62 12.82 14.59
N GLY A 240 -9.66 12.75 13.76
CA GLY A 240 -9.64 13.28 12.40
C GLY A 240 -8.85 12.43 11.41
N TYR A 241 -8.33 11.26 11.80
CA TYR A 241 -7.64 10.35 10.89
C TYR A 241 -8.54 9.99 9.72
N SER A 242 -8.01 10.11 8.50
CA SER A 242 -8.80 10.00 7.28
C SER A 242 -8.35 8.81 6.45
N PHE A 243 -9.34 8.15 5.86
CA PHE A 243 -9.21 6.94 5.07
C PHE A 243 -9.97 7.12 3.75
N THR A 244 -9.51 6.43 2.72
CA THR A 244 -10.23 6.32 1.45
C THR A 244 -10.18 4.89 0.98
N ASN A 245 -11.25 4.42 0.36
CA ASN A 245 -11.26 3.17 -0.38
C ASN A 245 -11.42 3.50 -1.86
N ILE A 246 -10.53 2.96 -2.68
CA ILE A 246 -10.55 3.14 -4.14
C ILE A 246 -10.62 1.79 -4.83
N ARG A 247 -11.11 1.78 -6.08
CA ARG A 247 -11.16 0.56 -6.89
C ARG A 247 -9.98 0.50 -7.83
N VAL A 248 -9.35 -0.66 -7.88
CA VAL A 248 -8.19 -0.94 -8.74
C VAL A 248 -8.49 -2.21 -9.52
N GLY A 249 -8.40 -2.12 -10.85
CA GLY A 249 -8.47 -3.29 -11.71
C GLY A 249 -7.19 -4.10 -11.61
N PHE A 250 -7.27 -5.41 -11.85
CA PHE A 250 -6.08 -6.21 -12.01
C PHE A 250 -6.26 -7.26 -13.09
N VAL A 251 -5.13 -7.62 -13.67
CA VAL A 251 -4.97 -8.78 -14.52
C VAL A 251 -3.86 -9.63 -13.94
N ARG A 252 -4.03 -10.95 -13.98
CA ARG A 252 -3.06 -11.92 -13.48
C ARG A 252 -2.80 -12.99 -14.52
N THR A 253 -1.57 -13.51 -14.53
CA THR A 253 -1.09 -14.46 -15.54
C THR A 253 -0.72 -15.84 -14.95
N ASP A 254 -1.02 -16.07 -13.69
CA ASP A 254 -0.70 -17.29 -12.95
C ASP A 254 -1.90 -17.73 -12.08
N SER A 255 -1.76 -18.84 -11.36
CA SER A 255 -2.74 -19.37 -10.40
C SER A 255 -2.40 -19.11 -8.93
N SER A 256 -1.43 -18.22 -8.67
CA SER A 256 -1.08 -17.76 -7.33
C SER A 256 -2.30 -17.32 -6.48
N THR A 257 -2.24 -17.39 -5.17
CA THR A 257 -3.39 -16.93 -4.38
C THR A 257 -3.40 -15.41 -4.29
N PHE A 258 -4.51 -14.81 -3.86
CA PHE A 258 -4.55 -13.37 -3.59
C PHE A 258 -3.45 -12.91 -2.60
N TYR A 259 -3.02 -13.81 -1.70
CA TYR A 259 -2.11 -13.51 -0.60
C TYR A 259 -0.66 -13.96 -0.83
N GLU A 260 -0.44 -14.92 -1.74
CA GLU A 260 0.86 -15.54 -1.94
C GLU A 260 1.26 -15.47 -3.41
N SER A 261 2.52 -15.18 -3.65
CA SER A 261 3.14 -15.20 -4.97
C SER A 261 3.84 -16.54 -5.16
N THR A 262 3.30 -17.38 -6.03
CA THR A 262 3.81 -18.73 -6.32
C THR A 262 4.24 -18.85 -7.79
N PHE A 263 4.99 -19.90 -8.10
CA PHE A 263 5.27 -20.29 -9.49
C PHE A 263 4.38 -21.45 -9.87
N ASP A 264 3.08 -21.22 -9.88
CA ASP A 264 2.16 -22.18 -10.45
C ASP A 264 2.13 -22.01 -11.98
N ASN A 265 1.51 -22.97 -12.67
CA ASN A 265 1.47 -22.98 -14.13
C ASN A 265 0.96 -21.64 -14.67
N LEU A 266 1.59 -21.15 -15.74
CA LEU A 266 1.10 -19.96 -16.44
C LEU A 266 -0.32 -20.22 -16.91
N HIS A 267 -1.22 -19.30 -16.59
CA HIS A 267 -2.61 -19.36 -17.03
C HIS A 267 -2.88 -18.29 -18.08
N GLU A 268 -3.99 -18.46 -18.78
CA GLU A 268 -4.61 -17.40 -19.55
C GLU A 268 -4.98 -16.22 -18.63
N LEU A 269 -5.16 -15.04 -19.24
CA LEU A 269 -5.44 -13.81 -18.50
C LEU A 269 -6.69 -13.97 -17.64
N GLN A 270 -6.57 -13.66 -16.35
CA GLN A 270 -7.72 -13.55 -15.46
C GLN A 270 -7.86 -12.11 -14.99
N PHE A 271 -9.09 -11.62 -14.98
CA PHE A 271 -9.40 -10.24 -14.62
C PHE A 271 -10.18 -10.18 -13.32
N GLY A 272 -10.01 -9.08 -12.59
CA GLY A 272 -10.82 -8.80 -11.42
C GLY A 272 -10.68 -7.35 -10.97
N VAL A 273 -11.41 -7.01 -9.92
CA VAL A 273 -11.40 -5.67 -9.33
C VAL A 273 -11.32 -5.80 -7.83
N ALA A 274 -10.43 -5.02 -7.22
CA ALA A 274 -10.28 -4.95 -5.78
C ALA A 274 -10.59 -3.54 -5.25
N GLY A 275 -11.21 -3.49 -4.08
CA GLY A 275 -11.31 -2.28 -3.27
C GLY A 275 -10.12 -2.21 -2.33
N VAL A 276 -9.38 -1.11 -2.37
CA VAL A 276 -8.19 -0.91 -1.54
C VAL A 276 -8.47 0.22 -0.57
N GLU A 277 -8.57 -0.11 0.72
CA GLU A 277 -8.70 0.88 1.77
C GLU A 277 -7.33 1.37 2.23
N CYS A 278 -7.13 2.68 2.26
CA CYS A 278 -5.85 3.35 2.47
C CYS A 278 -5.96 4.42 3.55
N SER A 279 -4.86 4.64 4.28
CA SER A 279 -4.73 5.79 5.20
C SER A 279 -4.23 6.99 4.40
N ILE A 280 -4.88 8.15 4.50
CA ILE A 280 -4.51 9.35 3.73
C ILE A 280 -4.11 10.55 4.59
N SER A 281 -4.50 10.58 5.86
CA SER A 281 -4.12 11.66 6.77
C SER A 281 -4.12 11.18 8.23
N GLY A 282 -3.20 11.73 9.02
CA GLY A 282 -3.00 11.38 10.42
C GLY A 282 -2.07 10.18 10.61
N ARG A 283 -2.32 9.37 11.64
CA ARG A 283 -1.53 8.16 11.88
C ARG A 283 -1.98 7.03 10.96
N PHE A 284 -1.01 6.40 10.31
CA PHE A 284 -1.26 5.24 9.45
C PHE A 284 -1.52 4.02 10.33
N PHE A 285 -2.55 3.25 10.03
CA PHE A 285 -2.89 2.06 10.79
C PHE A 285 -2.11 0.86 10.27
N ALA A 286 -1.62 0.00 11.16
CA ALA A 286 -0.79 -1.15 10.76
C ALA A 286 -1.52 -2.18 9.88
N GLY A 287 -2.86 -2.15 9.88
CA GLY A 287 -3.68 -2.99 9.01
C GLY A 287 -4.15 -2.31 7.71
N LEU A 288 -3.59 -1.15 7.37
CA LEU A 288 -3.85 -0.43 6.12
C LEU A 288 -2.49 -0.09 5.44
N PRO A 289 -2.42 -0.08 4.09
CA PRO A 289 -3.49 -0.36 3.14
C PRO A 289 -4.00 -1.80 3.20
N ASN A 290 -5.26 -2.02 2.82
CA ASN A 290 -5.87 -3.35 2.81
C ASN A 290 -6.74 -3.54 1.55
N ALA A 291 -6.30 -4.40 0.64
CA ALA A 291 -7.08 -4.79 -0.53
C ALA A 291 -8.07 -5.92 -0.21
N MET A 292 -9.27 -5.83 -0.80
CA MET A 292 -10.31 -6.86 -0.78
C MET A 292 -10.87 -7.04 -2.19
N LEU A 293 -11.07 -8.28 -2.61
CA LEU A 293 -11.70 -8.58 -3.90
C LEU A 293 -13.16 -8.11 -3.89
N ILE A 294 -13.53 -7.34 -4.91
CA ILE A 294 -14.92 -6.96 -5.22
C ILE A 294 -15.45 -7.89 -6.30
N VAL A 295 -14.63 -8.15 -7.31
CA VAL A 295 -14.86 -9.13 -8.37
C VAL A 295 -13.73 -10.14 -8.28
N ASP A 296 -14.07 -11.40 -8.03
CA ASP A 296 -13.13 -12.51 -7.99
C ASP A 296 -12.46 -12.71 -9.36
N PRO A 297 -11.22 -13.25 -9.41
CA PRO A 297 -10.56 -13.53 -10.67
C PRO A 297 -11.34 -14.58 -11.47
N TYR A 298 -11.75 -14.23 -12.68
CA TYR A 298 -12.40 -15.16 -13.62
C TYR A 298 -11.62 -15.24 -14.93
N GLN A 299 -11.72 -16.38 -15.58
CA GLN A 299 -11.08 -16.64 -16.88
C GLN A 299 -11.78 -15.87 -18.01
N GLN A 300 -11.05 -15.65 -19.08
CA GLN A 300 -11.48 -14.86 -20.21
C GLN A 300 -12.67 -15.48 -20.96
N ASP A 301 -13.81 -14.80 -20.92
CA ASP A 301 -14.89 -14.87 -21.91
C ASP A 301 -14.96 -13.53 -22.68
N ALA A 302 -15.68 -13.45 -23.81
CA ALA A 302 -15.71 -12.30 -24.74
C ALA A 302 -16.08 -10.92 -24.15
N HIS A 303 -16.44 -10.85 -22.85
CA HIS A 303 -16.86 -9.64 -22.15
C HIS A 303 -16.08 -9.35 -20.84
N SER A 304 -15.01 -10.09 -20.52
CA SER A 304 -14.37 -10.05 -19.19
C SER A 304 -13.74 -8.70 -18.80
N LEU A 305 -12.85 -8.11 -19.61
CA LEU A 305 -12.25 -6.82 -19.22
C LEU A 305 -13.29 -5.68 -19.22
N HIS A 306 -14.29 -5.74 -20.10
CA HIS A 306 -15.37 -4.74 -20.17
C HIS A 306 -16.21 -4.72 -18.88
N ASP A 307 -16.56 -5.89 -18.35
CA ASP A 307 -17.33 -5.99 -17.12
C ASP A 307 -16.51 -5.58 -15.89
N CYS A 308 -15.21 -5.88 -15.88
CA CYS A 308 -14.28 -5.35 -14.87
C CYS A 308 -14.17 -3.83 -14.95
N GLU A 309 -14.03 -3.25 -16.15
CA GLU A 309 -13.87 -1.80 -16.35
C GLU A 309 -15.06 -1.01 -15.82
N LYS A 310 -16.30 -1.49 -16.03
CA LYS A 310 -17.51 -0.90 -15.43
C LYS A 310 -17.48 -0.88 -13.91
N GLN A 311 -16.73 -1.79 -13.30
CA GLN A 311 -16.57 -1.82 -11.85
C GLN A 311 -15.45 -0.90 -11.36
N ILE A 312 -14.60 -0.32 -12.20
CA ILE A 312 -13.53 0.61 -11.79
C ILE A 312 -14.08 2.04 -11.74
N ILE A 313 -14.82 2.31 -10.68
CA ILE A 313 -15.50 3.59 -10.44
C ILE A 313 -14.67 4.44 -9.48
N HIS A 314 -14.50 5.72 -9.81
CA HIS A 314 -13.86 6.72 -8.96
C HIS A 314 -14.87 7.40 -8.05
N LEU A 315 -14.41 7.85 -6.88
CA LEU A 315 -15.31 8.53 -5.94
C LEU A 315 -15.88 9.84 -6.51
N HIS A 316 -15.10 10.57 -7.32
CA HIS A 316 -15.57 11.80 -7.96
C HIS A 316 -16.74 11.51 -8.92
N GLU A 317 -16.69 10.41 -9.68
CA GLU A 317 -17.81 9.99 -10.55
C GLU A 317 -19.08 9.71 -9.73
N VAL A 318 -18.93 9.20 -8.51
CA VAL A 318 -20.07 8.98 -7.60
C VAL A 318 -20.57 10.31 -7.01
N ASP A 319 -19.67 11.19 -6.57
CA ASP A 319 -20.00 12.51 -6.06
C ASP A 319 -20.69 13.38 -7.13
N ASP A 320 -20.29 13.29 -8.41
CA ASP A 320 -20.85 14.06 -9.53
C ASP A 320 -22.25 13.58 -9.91
N VAL A 321 -22.52 12.28 -9.89
CA VAL A 321 -23.89 11.73 -10.07
C VAL A 321 -24.84 12.26 -8.98
N ILE A 322 -24.34 12.47 -7.77
CA ILE A 322 -25.14 12.94 -6.62
C ILE A 322 -25.27 14.46 -6.59
N ARG A 323 -24.26 15.18 -7.09
CA ARG A 323 -24.24 16.65 -7.20
C ARG A 323 -24.88 17.17 -8.49
N SER A 324 -25.48 16.29 -9.30
CA SER A 324 -26.13 16.63 -10.58
C SER A 324 -27.29 17.64 -10.49
N ASP A 325 -27.65 18.12 -9.30
CA ASP A 325 -28.55 19.27 -9.09
C ASP A 325 -27.83 20.64 -9.04
N GLU A 326 -26.48 20.71 -9.05
CA GLU A 326 -25.70 21.95 -9.14
C GLU A 326 -24.64 21.86 -10.25
N GLU A 327 -24.89 22.46 -11.43
CA GLU A 327 -23.86 22.65 -12.46
C GLU A 327 -22.73 23.53 -11.91
N LYS A 328 -21.54 22.95 -11.67
CA LYS A 328 -20.35 23.68 -11.22
C LYS A 328 -19.25 23.66 -12.28
N LEU A 329 -18.81 24.85 -12.68
CA LEU A 329 -17.65 25.05 -13.53
C LEU A 329 -16.42 25.40 -12.66
N CYS A 330 -15.37 24.59 -12.71
CA CYS A 330 -14.15 24.80 -11.93
C CYS A 330 -13.09 25.50 -12.80
N ILE A 331 -12.66 26.70 -12.37
CA ILE A 331 -11.64 27.51 -13.06
C ILE A 331 -10.40 27.61 -12.17
N VAL A 332 -9.26 27.13 -12.67
CA VAL A 332 -7.98 27.11 -11.97
C VAL A 332 -7.07 28.20 -12.55
N TRP A 333 -6.58 29.10 -11.69
CA TRP A 333 -5.60 30.12 -12.08
C TRP A 333 -4.19 29.53 -12.11
N LYS A 334 -3.44 29.83 -13.18
CA LYS A 334 -2.04 29.43 -13.38
C LYS A 334 -1.16 30.65 -13.67
N LYS A 335 0.16 30.46 -13.60
CA LYS A 335 1.17 31.51 -13.85
C LYS A 335 1.04 32.16 -15.25
N ASN A 336 0.50 31.42 -16.23
CA ASN A 336 0.32 31.86 -17.63
C ASN A 336 -1.17 31.96 -18.03
N GLY A 337 -2.07 32.28 -17.09
CA GLY A 337 -3.50 32.50 -17.36
C GLY A 337 -4.41 31.65 -16.47
N PHE A 338 -5.51 31.14 -17.01
CA PHE A 338 -6.42 30.23 -16.30
C PHE A 338 -6.67 28.96 -17.13
N GLU A 339 -7.17 27.92 -16.50
CA GLU A 339 -7.64 26.68 -17.12
C GLU A 339 -9.01 26.33 -16.57
N ILE A 340 -9.82 25.69 -17.40
CA ILE A 340 -11.13 25.17 -17.02
C ILE A 340 -10.99 23.65 -16.92
N GLU A 341 -11.35 23.09 -15.77
CA GLU A 341 -11.27 21.65 -15.56
C GLU A 341 -12.17 20.90 -16.55
N GLY A 342 -11.60 19.99 -17.35
CA GLY A 342 -12.32 19.22 -18.38
C GLY A 342 -12.47 19.91 -19.75
N PHE A 343 -11.88 21.09 -19.96
CA PHE A 343 -11.95 21.83 -21.23
C PHE A 343 -10.57 22.28 -21.73
N GLU A 344 -10.38 22.23 -23.04
CA GLU A 344 -9.19 22.73 -23.74
C GLU A 344 -9.54 23.98 -24.57
N ALA A 345 -8.69 25.00 -24.51
CA ALA A 345 -8.85 26.21 -25.30
C ALA A 345 -8.47 25.94 -26.78
N ILE A 346 -9.30 26.38 -27.72
CA ILE A 346 -9.10 26.15 -29.16
C ILE A 346 -7.95 27.02 -29.72
N HIS A 347 -7.60 28.10 -29.02
CA HIS A 347 -6.63 29.10 -29.46
C HIS A 347 -5.70 29.52 -28.31
N ASP A 348 -4.50 30.03 -28.64
CA ASP A 348 -3.51 30.51 -27.68
C ASP A 348 -4.04 31.66 -26.78
N LYS A 349 -5.06 32.39 -27.25
CA LYS A 349 -5.81 33.34 -26.42
C LYS A 349 -6.93 32.62 -25.66
N LYS A 350 -6.74 32.51 -24.35
CA LYS A 350 -7.71 31.96 -23.41
C LYS A 350 -8.75 33.02 -23.00
N GLU A 351 -9.95 32.94 -23.57
CA GLU A 351 -11.10 33.80 -23.23
C GLU A 351 -12.29 32.92 -22.82
N ILE A 352 -12.96 33.22 -21.70
CA ILE A 352 -14.20 32.52 -21.29
C ILE A 352 -15.38 33.45 -21.54
N VAL A 353 -16.32 33.03 -22.39
CA VAL A 353 -17.62 33.68 -22.52
C VAL A 353 -18.67 32.75 -21.94
N ILE A 354 -19.23 33.12 -20.78
CA ILE A 354 -20.33 32.41 -20.13
C ILE A 354 -21.64 33.07 -20.54
N LYS A 355 -22.51 32.36 -21.25
CA LYS A 355 -23.87 32.83 -21.56
C LYS A 355 -24.89 32.14 -20.68
N HIS A 356 -25.70 32.94 -19.97
CA HIS A 356 -26.91 32.46 -19.30
C HIS A 356 -28.06 32.51 -20.31
N THR A 357 -28.69 31.37 -20.61
CA THR A 357 -29.88 31.32 -21.46
C THR A 357 -31.10 31.02 -20.60
N GLU A 358 -32.19 31.78 -20.79
CA GLU A 358 -33.37 31.73 -19.91
C GLU A 358 -34.19 30.44 -20.04
N GLU A 359 -33.98 29.63 -21.09
CA GLU A 359 -34.83 28.48 -21.38
C GLU A 359 -34.31 27.14 -20.84
N VAL A 360 -33.03 27.03 -20.50
CA VAL A 360 -32.45 25.87 -19.80
C VAL A 360 -31.23 26.40 -19.05
N GLY A 361 -31.11 26.17 -17.76
CA GLY A 361 -29.97 26.59 -16.93
C GLY A 361 -28.66 25.89 -17.28
N LYS A 362 -28.23 25.97 -18.55
CA LYS A 362 -27.01 25.42 -19.12
C LYS A 362 -26.03 26.54 -19.39
N PHE A 363 -24.81 26.39 -18.90
CA PHE A 363 -23.70 27.28 -19.25
C PHE A 363 -23.06 26.83 -20.58
N GLU A 364 -23.07 27.70 -21.59
CA GLU A 364 -22.31 27.49 -22.82
C GLU A 364 -20.94 28.19 -22.71
N ILE A 365 -19.84 27.46 -22.94
CA ILE A 365 -18.47 27.98 -22.99
C ILE A 365 -18.03 28.04 -24.44
N LYS A 366 -17.87 29.25 -24.99
CA LYS A 366 -17.41 29.45 -26.37
C LYS A 366 -15.89 29.42 -26.48
N ASN A 367 -15.36 28.89 -27.59
CA ASN A 367 -13.93 28.79 -27.90
C ASN A 367 -13.13 27.81 -27.01
N TRP A 368 -13.84 26.93 -26.30
CA TRP A 368 -13.28 25.81 -25.57
C TRP A 368 -13.97 24.54 -26.03
N ILE A 369 -13.21 23.47 -26.25
CA ILE A 369 -13.75 22.14 -26.53
C ILE A 369 -13.68 21.39 -25.22
N LYS A 370 -14.75 20.65 -24.86
CA LYS A 370 -14.63 19.64 -23.81
C LYS A 370 -13.46 18.75 -24.23
N SER A 371 -12.38 18.73 -23.43
CA SER A 371 -11.17 17.97 -23.80
C SER A 371 -11.65 16.59 -24.25
N PRO A 372 -11.23 16.09 -25.43
CA PRO A 372 -11.70 14.78 -25.89
C PRO A 372 -11.29 13.78 -24.82
N GLU A 373 -12.25 13.40 -23.97
CA GLU A 373 -12.04 12.56 -22.79
C GLU A 373 -11.75 11.12 -23.27
N GLY A 374 -10.57 10.93 -23.83
CA GLY A 374 -10.01 9.62 -24.09
C GLY A 374 -9.71 8.96 -22.76
N LYS A 375 -10.16 7.71 -22.60
CA LYS A 375 -9.86 6.93 -21.39
C LYS A 375 -8.36 6.67 -21.33
N GLU A 376 -7.76 6.89 -20.17
CA GLU A 376 -6.34 6.64 -19.95
C GLU A 376 -6.17 5.48 -18.96
N ALA A 377 -5.20 4.60 -19.20
CA ALA A 377 -4.91 3.47 -18.32
C ALA A 377 -3.55 3.66 -17.64
N LEU A 378 -3.53 3.60 -16.31
CA LEU A 378 -2.30 3.46 -15.55
C LEU A 378 -2.06 1.97 -15.27
N VAL A 379 -1.04 1.39 -15.89
CA VAL A 379 -0.69 -0.03 -15.74
C VAL A 379 0.54 -0.16 -14.86
N TYR A 380 0.35 -0.68 -13.65
CA TYR A 380 1.41 -0.97 -12.70
C TYR A 380 1.90 -2.41 -12.81
N ILE A 381 3.21 -2.59 -12.98
CA ILE A 381 3.88 -3.89 -13.06
C ILE A 381 4.78 -4.05 -11.83
N PRO A 382 4.41 -4.91 -10.85
CA PRO A 382 5.10 -5.01 -9.57
C PRO A 382 6.43 -5.75 -9.67
N GLY A 383 7.22 -5.66 -8.60
CA GLY A 383 8.51 -6.34 -8.47
C GLY A 383 8.45 -7.81 -8.03
N PHE A 384 9.62 -8.35 -7.74
CA PHE A 384 9.81 -9.69 -7.18
C PHE A 384 9.16 -9.85 -5.80
N ASN A 385 8.69 -11.07 -5.47
CA ASN A 385 8.10 -11.38 -4.17
C ASN A 385 6.93 -10.45 -3.79
N CYS A 386 6.08 -10.12 -4.77
CA CYS A 386 4.95 -9.22 -4.62
C CYS A 386 3.64 -9.95 -4.95
N PRO A 387 2.92 -10.50 -3.95
CA PRO A 387 1.58 -11.05 -4.15
C PRO A 387 0.62 -9.98 -4.70
N LEU A 388 -0.43 -10.42 -5.40
CA LEU A 388 -1.44 -9.55 -5.99
C LEU A 388 -2.01 -8.54 -4.97
N LYS A 389 -2.33 -9.00 -3.75
CA LYS A 389 -2.80 -8.12 -2.67
C LYS A 389 -1.82 -6.99 -2.36
N SER A 390 -0.52 -7.29 -2.27
CA SER A 390 0.52 -6.30 -1.99
C SER A 390 0.70 -5.30 -3.13
N ALA A 391 0.60 -5.77 -4.38
CA ALA A 391 0.68 -4.90 -5.55
C ALA A 391 -0.50 -3.92 -5.63
N LEU A 392 -1.72 -4.43 -5.36
CA LEU A 392 -2.94 -3.62 -5.24
C LEU A 392 -2.85 -2.61 -4.09
N GLU A 393 -2.30 -3.02 -2.95
CA GLU A 393 -2.09 -2.16 -1.79
C GLU A 393 -1.08 -1.03 -2.07
N ALA A 394 0.01 -1.34 -2.77
CA ALA A 394 1.00 -0.35 -3.17
C ALA A 394 0.41 0.68 -4.14
N LEU A 395 -0.16 0.22 -5.26
CA LEU A 395 -0.79 1.13 -6.23
C LEU A 395 -1.95 1.91 -5.60
N GLY A 396 -2.77 1.21 -4.80
CA GLY A 396 -3.94 1.80 -4.18
C GLY A 396 -3.59 2.93 -3.22
N GLN A 397 -2.56 2.72 -2.39
CA GLN A 397 -2.07 3.73 -1.44
C GLN A 397 -1.44 4.94 -2.14
N MET A 398 -0.72 4.72 -3.25
CA MET A 398 -0.17 5.79 -4.08
C MET A 398 -1.29 6.69 -4.62
N ILE A 399 -2.31 6.09 -5.24
CA ILE A 399 -3.45 6.81 -5.83
C ILE A 399 -4.28 7.51 -4.74
N ALA A 400 -4.48 6.86 -3.60
CA ALA A 400 -5.21 7.44 -2.47
C ALA A 400 -4.56 8.73 -1.94
N LEU A 401 -3.22 8.78 -1.88
CA LEU A 401 -2.46 9.98 -1.49
C LEU A 401 -2.36 11.02 -2.62
N GLY A 402 -2.36 10.53 -3.86
CA GLY A 402 -2.19 11.32 -5.07
C GLY A 402 -3.45 11.99 -5.62
N ASN A 403 -4.63 11.44 -5.31
CA ASN A 403 -5.93 11.87 -5.86
C ASN A 403 -5.94 11.89 -7.40
N LEU A 404 -5.65 10.74 -8.01
CA LEU A 404 -5.64 10.55 -9.46
C LEU A 404 -7.01 10.93 -10.10
N PRO A 405 -7.03 11.64 -11.24
CA PRO A 405 -8.28 12.06 -11.88
C PRO A 405 -9.07 10.86 -12.43
N PRO A 406 -10.41 10.95 -12.52
CA PRO A 406 -11.27 9.84 -12.97
C PRO A 406 -10.99 9.31 -14.38
N ARG A 407 -10.44 10.16 -15.26
CA ARG A 407 -10.06 9.79 -16.64
C ARG A 407 -8.96 8.73 -16.70
N ILE A 408 -8.13 8.62 -15.65
CA ILE A 408 -7.02 7.65 -15.56
C ILE A 408 -7.46 6.47 -14.69
N LYS A 409 -7.71 5.32 -15.32
CA LYS A 409 -8.14 4.09 -14.64
C LYS A 409 -6.92 3.25 -14.23
N PRO A 410 -6.81 2.83 -12.95
CA PRO A 410 -5.65 2.09 -12.48
C PRO A 410 -5.79 0.57 -12.61
N PHE A 411 -4.74 -0.05 -13.14
CA PHE A 411 -4.62 -1.49 -13.32
C PHE A 411 -3.32 -2.03 -12.74
N VAL A 412 -3.36 -3.20 -12.12
CA VAL A 412 -2.18 -3.99 -11.78
C VAL A 412 -2.03 -5.13 -12.77
N PHE A 413 -0.87 -5.23 -13.43
CA PHE A 413 -0.48 -6.41 -14.21
C PHE A 413 0.37 -7.32 -13.34
N SER A 414 -0.25 -8.35 -12.76
CA SER A 414 0.39 -9.30 -11.86
C SER A 414 0.99 -10.46 -12.64
N TRP A 415 2.26 -10.74 -12.36
CA TRP A 415 3.04 -11.81 -12.97
C TRP A 415 3.67 -12.69 -11.86
N PRO A 416 4.12 -13.93 -12.15
CA PRO A 416 4.63 -14.87 -11.15
C PRO A 416 6.01 -14.43 -10.63
N GLY A 417 6.00 -13.49 -9.70
CA GLY A 417 7.17 -12.90 -9.05
C GLY A 417 7.77 -13.79 -7.95
N GLY A 418 7.17 -14.94 -7.65
CA GLY A 418 7.71 -15.92 -6.73
C GLY A 418 7.80 -15.52 -5.25
N THR A 419 8.61 -16.27 -4.51
CA THR A 419 9.00 -15.99 -3.12
C THR A 419 10.53 -15.84 -3.01
N LEU A 420 11.03 -15.33 -1.88
CA LEU A 420 12.45 -14.99 -1.67
C LEU A 420 13.46 -16.06 -2.13
N ILE A 421 13.20 -17.34 -1.88
CA ILE A 421 14.11 -18.46 -2.23
C ILE A 421 14.22 -18.74 -3.73
N HIS A 422 13.32 -18.17 -4.54
CA HIS A 422 13.17 -18.48 -5.96
C HIS A 422 13.69 -17.38 -6.88
N TYR A 423 14.55 -16.51 -6.38
CA TYR A 423 15.05 -15.35 -7.13
C TYR A 423 15.52 -15.69 -8.57
N PRO A 424 16.36 -16.72 -8.82
CA PRO A 424 16.78 -17.05 -10.19
C PRO A 424 15.64 -17.52 -11.10
N LYS A 425 14.61 -18.16 -10.53
CA LYS A 425 13.42 -18.59 -11.25
C LYS A 425 12.57 -17.36 -11.63
N ALA A 426 12.41 -16.40 -10.72
CA ALA A 426 11.70 -15.15 -10.98
C ALA A 426 12.33 -14.37 -12.14
N THR A 427 13.66 -14.24 -12.19
CA THR A 427 14.36 -13.56 -13.29
C THR A 427 14.05 -14.20 -14.64
N LYS A 428 14.00 -15.54 -14.71
CA LYS A 428 13.63 -16.27 -15.93
C LYS A 428 12.16 -16.04 -16.31
N PHE A 429 11.26 -16.04 -15.35
CA PHE A 429 9.83 -15.78 -15.58
C PHE A 429 9.56 -14.34 -16.05
N ALA A 430 10.23 -13.35 -15.48
CA ALA A 430 10.11 -11.95 -15.89
C ALA A 430 10.48 -11.75 -17.37
N GLN A 431 11.35 -12.61 -17.91
CA GLN A 431 11.81 -12.57 -19.30
C GLN A 431 11.14 -13.64 -20.20
N ASN A 432 10.16 -14.36 -19.68
CA ASN A 432 9.45 -15.42 -20.40
C ASN A 432 8.53 -14.82 -21.48
N ASP A 433 8.58 -15.36 -22.69
CA ASP A 433 7.78 -14.89 -23.83
C ASP A 433 6.26 -15.01 -23.57
N ASN A 434 5.81 -16.00 -22.80
CA ASN A 434 4.39 -16.11 -22.43
C ASN A 434 3.88 -14.92 -21.59
N ILE A 435 4.73 -14.37 -20.71
CA ILE A 435 4.40 -13.16 -19.93
C ILE A 435 4.32 -11.95 -20.86
N GLN A 436 5.18 -11.90 -21.87
CA GLN A 436 5.18 -10.84 -22.88
C GLN A 436 3.91 -10.89 -23.74
N GLU A 437 3.52 -12.08 -24.19
CA GLU A 437 2.26 -12.28 -24.92
C GLU A 437 1.05 -11.87 -24.08
N ASN A 438 1.05 -12.20 -22.79
CA ASN A 438 -0.02 -11.81 -21.88
C ASN A 438 -0.09 -10.29 -21.66
N LEU A 439 1.06 -9.60 -21.56
CA LEU A 439 1.10 -8.14 -21.49
C LEU A 439 0.58 -7.50 -22.79
N ILE A 440 0.99 -8.03 -23.95
CA ILE A 440 0.51 -7.56 -25.27
C ILE A 440 -1.00 -7.72 -25.38
N LYS A 441 -1.52 -8.91 -25.05
CA LYS A 441 -2.97 -9.19 -25.04
C LYS A 441 -3.72 -8.20 -24.16
N PHE A 442 -3.25 -7.98 -22.93
CA PHE A 442 -3.87 -7.03 -22.02
C PHE A 442 -3.90 -5.60 -22.58
N LEU A 443 -2.78 -5.10 -23.14
CA LEU A 443 -2.74 -3.76 -23.71
C LEU A 443 -3.62 -3.61 -24.97
N LEU A 444 -3.72 -4.65 -25.79
CA LEU A 444 -4.64 -4.67 -26.94
C LEU A 444 -6.11 -4.71 -26.51
N GLU A 445 -6.44 -5.34 -25.39
CA GLU A 445 -7.78 -5.29 -24.81
C GLU A 445 -8.12 -3.90 -24.25
N LEU A 446 -7.16 -3.19 -23.65
CA LEU A 446 -7.38 -1.78 -23.30
C LEU A 446 -7.69 -0.95 -24.56
N LYS A 447 -6.95 -1.17 -25.65
CA LYS A 447 -7.23 -0.52 -26.95
C LYS A 447 -8.65 -0.82 -27.45
N SER A 448 -9.11 -2.07 -27.36
CA SER A 448 -10.45 -2.45 -27.81
C SER A 448 -11.58 -1.86 -26.95
N LEU A 449 -11.31 -1.55 -25.69
CA LEU A 449 -12.24 -0.86 -24.78
C LEU A 449 -12.30 0.67 -24.94
N GLY A 450 -11.56 1.21 -25.92
CA GLY A 450 -11.55 2.64 -26.22
C GLY A 450 -10.62 3.45 -25.31
N TYR A 451 -9.65 2.81 -24.65
CA TYR A 451 -8.52 3.55 -24.10
C TYR A 451 -7.69 4.13 -25.23
N THR A 452 -7.27 5.38 -25.07
CA THR A 452 -6.45 6.12 -26.05
C THR A 452 -5.02 6.31 -25.56
N LYS A 453 -4.80 6.21 -24.25
CA LYS A 453 -3.50 6.50 -23.63
C LYS A 453 -3.18 5.48 -22.55
N VAL A 454 -1.91 5.07 -22.51
CA VAL A 454 -1.38 4.16 -21.49
C VAL A 454 -0.16 4.76 -20.83
N HIS A 455 -0.13 4.64 -19.51
CA HIS A 455 0.98 5.00 -18.64
C HIS A 455 1.54 3.70 -18.05
N LEU A 456 2.81 3.38 -18.34
CA LEU A 456 3.45 2.16 -17.83
C LEU A 456 4.31 2.50 -16.61
N LEU A 457 3.91 2.02 -15.45
CA LEU A 457 4.64 2.18 -14.19
C LEU A 457 5.20 0.81 -13.76
N CYS A 458 6.51 0.65 -13.65
CA CYS A 458 7.09 -0.61 -13.21
C CYS A 458 8.04 -0.45 -12.03
N HIS A 459 8.05 -1.44 -11.13
CA HIS A 459 8.88 -1.42 -9.92
C HIS A 459 9.83 -2.61 -9.88
N SER A 460 11.09 -2.37 -9.49
CA SER A 460 12.07 -3.44 -9.22
C SER A 460 12.16 -4.44 -10.38
N MET A 461 12.01 -5.74 -10.12
CA MET A 461 12.05 -6.79 -11.16
C MET A 461 10.93 -6.69 -12.21
N GLY A 462 9.85 -5.95 -11.95
CA GLY A 462 8.84 -5.61 -12.96
C GLY A 462 9.44 -4.84 -14.15
N ALA A 463 10.54 -4.12 -13.93
CA ALA A 463 11.31 -3.49 -15.00
C ALA A 463 11.88 -4.50 -16.00
N ARG A 464 12.18 -5.75 -15.59
CA ARG A 464 12.62 -6.81 -16.52
C ARG A 464 11.51 -7.25 -17.45
N VAL A 465 10.27 -7.28 -16.96
CA VAL A 465 9.08 -7.57 -17.77
C VAL A 465 8.94 -6.51 -18.86
N VAL A 466 9.01 -5.23 -18.48
CA VAL A 466 8.86 -4.11 -19.41
C VAL A 466 10.03 -4.01 -20.39
N THR A 467 11.27 -4.14 -19.92
CA THR A 467 12.44 -4.05 -20.80
C THR A 467 12.50 -5.18 -21.82
N LYS A 468 11.99 -6.37 -21.49
CA LYS A 468 11.78 -7.46 -22.49
C LYS A 468 10.65 -7.11 -23.47
N PHE A 469 9.61 -6.41 -23.03
CA PHE A 469 8.51 -5.95 -23.88
C PHE A 469 8.96 -4.97 -24.98
N ALA A 470 10.10 -4.29 -24.82
CA ALA A 470 10.68 -3.40 -25.84
C ALA A 470 10.70 -4.04 -27.25
N ALA A 471 11.10 -5.31 -27.37
CA ALA A 471 11.15 -6.01 -28.66
C ALA A 471 9.78 -6.19 -29.32
N ASN A 472 8.70 -6.17 -28.53
CA ASN A 472 7.32 -6.39 -28.96
C ASN A 472 6.46 -5.12 -28.95
N ILE A 473 7.02 -3.95 -28.61
CA ILE A 473 6.25 -2.72 -28.41
C ILE A 473 5.48 -2.29 -29.68
N HIS A 474 6.06 -2.53 -30.85
CA HIS A 474 5.50 -2.25 -32.18
C HIS A 474 4.20 -3.02 -32.46
N ARG A 475 3.93 -4.11 -31.73
CA ARG A 475 2.70 -4.90 -31.85
C ARG A 475 1.50 -4.22 -31.19
N VAL A 476 1.75 -3.27 -30.28
CA VAL A 476 0.73 -2.60 -29.47
C VAL A 476 0.63 -1.13 -29.84
N PHE A 477 1.77 -0.45 -29.89
CA PHE A 477 1.84 0.99 -30.09
C PHE A 477 2.45 1.33 -31.45
N LYS A 478 2.07 2.49 -31.99
CA LYS A 478 2.75 3.11 -33.13
C LYS A 478 3.81 4.09 -32.64
N LYS A 479 4.76 4.40 -33.51
CA LYS A 479 5.83 5.36 -33.21
C LYS A 479 5.23 6.75 -32.96
N THR A 480 5.88 7.56 -32.13
CA THR A 480 5.36 8.87 -31.69
C THR A 480 5.03 9.83 -32.84
N ASN A 481 5.77 9.75 -33.94
CA ASN A 481 5.57 10.58 -35.14
C ASN A 481 4.34 10.16 -35.98
N ASP A 482 3.75 9.00 -35.71
CA ASP A 482 2.57 8.51 -36.40
C ASP A 482 1.30 9.06 -35.73
N THR A 483 0.72 10.09 -36.34
CA THR A 483 -0.46 10.80 -35.81
C THR A 483 -1.79 10.11 -36.09
N GLN A 484 -1.78 9.00 -36.85
CA GLN A 484 -3.01 8.32 -37.28
C GLN A 484 -3.61 7.38 -36.23
N ASP A 485 -2.83 6.94 -35.23
CA ASP A 485 -3.33 6.05 -34.17
C ASP A 485 -3.80 6.82 -32.94
N SER A 486 -4.95 6.41 -32.43
CA SER A 486 -5.55 6.97 -31.22
C SER A 486 -4.98 6.35 -29.94
N PHE A 487 -4.26 5.23 -30.02
CA PHE A 487 -3.71 4.52 -28.86
C PHE A 487 -2.21 4.76 -28.67
N LYS A 488 -1.82 5.50 -27.63
CA LYS A 488 -0.46 5.99 -27.40
C LYS A 488 0.11 5.58 -26.05
N LEU A 489 1.42 5.32 -26.01
CA LEU A 489 2.19 5.20 -24.79
C LEU A 489 2.59 6.62 -24.34
N CYS A 490 2.02 7.11 -23.23
CA CYS A 490 2.21 8.49 -22.78
C CYS A 490 3.45 8.65 -21.90
N ASP A 491 3.69 7.73 -20.98
CA ASP A 491 4.91 7.67 -20.19
C ASP A 491 5.32 6.24 -19.92
N LEU A 492 6.63 6.10 -19.72
CA LEU A 492 7.27 4.90 -19.23
C LEU A 492 8.09 5.24 -17.99
N THR A 493 7.55 4.88 -16.83
CA THR A 493 8.14 5.20 -15.52
C THR A 493 8.71 3.94 -14.85
N PHE A 494 10.01 4.00 -14.52
CA PHE A 494 10.74 2.98 -13.81
C PHE A 494 10.98 3.40 -12.36
N LEU A 495 10.59 2.56 -11.40
CA LEU A 495 10.78 2.76 -9.97
C LEU A 495 11.79 1.75 -9.43
N ASN A 496 12.96 2.22 -9.01
CA ASN A 496 14.06 1.39 -8.54
C ASN A 496 14.27 0.16 -9.45
N PRO A 497 14.45 0.35 -10.77
CA PRO A 497 14.39 -0.75 -11.72
C PRO A 497 15.53 -1.75 -11.58
N GLU A 498 15.19 -3.04 -11.55
CA GLU A 498 16.15 -4.14 -11.66
C GLU A 498 16.41 -4.52 -13.14
N ALA A 499 16.58 -3.51 -13.99
CA ALA A 499 16.97 -3.67 -15.39
C ALA A 499 18.49 -3.62 -15.53
N LEU A 500 19.05 -4.37 -16.48
CA LEU A 500 20.48 -4.33 -16.79
C LEU A 500 20.81 -2.99 -17.44
N LEU A 501 21.69 -2.20 -16.80
CA LEU A 501 22.04 -0.86 -17.26
C LEU A 501 22.57 -0.88 -18.70
N ASN A 502 23.58 -1.72 -18.96
CA ASN A 502 24.25 -1.77 -20.26
C ASN A 502 23.27 -2.12 -21.39
N LYS A 503 22.43 -3.15 -21.17
CA LYS A 503 21.42 -3.58 -22.14
C LYS A 503 20.34 -2.52 -22.37
N PHE A 504 19.96 -1.80 -21.31
CA PHE A 504 19.01 -0.70 -21.45
C PHE A 504 19.58 0.39 -22.34
N CYS A 505 20.80 0.85 -22.06
CA CYS A 505 21.47 1.90 -22.80
C CYS A 505 21.76 1.52 -24.27
N SER A 506 22.22 0.28 -24.53
CA SER A 506 22.66 -0.13 -25.86
C SER A 506 21.53 -0.54 -26.81
N GLU A 507 20.45 -1.11 -26.28
CA GLU A 507 19.39 -1.72 -27.09
C GLU A 507 18.02 -1.11 -26.80
N GLN A 508 17.60 -1.08 -25.53
CA GLN A 508 16.18 -0.92 -25.19
C GLN A 508 15.75 0.54 -25.15
N TYR A 509 16.63 1.46 -24.74
CA TYR A 509 16.37 2.89 -24.69
C TYR A 509 15.93 3.43 -26.05
N HIS A 510 16.73 3.15 -27.10
CA HIS A 510 16.44 3.62 -28.45
C HIS A 510 15.09 3.12 -28.95
N ILE A 511 14.75 1.86 -28.65
CA ILE A 511 13.45 1.30 -29.01
C ILE A 511 12.33 2.05 -28.28
N PHE A 512 12.40 2.21 -26.96
CA PHE A 512 11.34 2.92 -26.21
C PHE A 512 11.17 4.36 -26.66
N ARG A 513 12.27 5.06 -26.96
CA ARG A 513 12.25 6.46 -27.39
C ARG A 513 11.49 6.66 -28.71
N GLU A 514 11.38 5.64 -29.56
CA GLU A 514 10.57 5.73 -30.77
C GLU A 514 9.05 5.76 -30.50
N TYR A 515 8.59 5.32 -29.33
CA TYR A 515 7.17 5.15 -28.99
C TYR A 515 6.68 6.05 -27.86
N THR A 516 7.60 6.63 -27.07
CA THR A 516 7.27 7.60 -26.03
C THR A 516 8.34 8.67 -25.89
N ASP A 517 7.88 9.92 -25.76
CA ASP A 517 8.74 11.07 -25.50
C ASP A 517 9.05 11.26 -24.00
N LEU A 518 8.51 10.40 -23.14
CA LEU A 518 8.60 10.54 -21.69
C LEU A 518 9.02 9.21 -21.06
N ILE A 519 10.30 9.14 -20.69
CA ILE A 519 10.89 8.04 -19.94
C ILE A 519 11.43 8.61 -18.64
N THR A 520 10.96 8.13 -17.50
CA THR A 520 11.35 8.61 -16.17
C THR A 520 11.88 7.46 -15.33
N ILE A 521 13.01 7.65 -14.67
CA ILE A 521 13.68 6.61 -13.89
C ILE A 521 13.93 7.15 -12.48
N TYR A 522 13.21 6.62 -11.50
CA TYR A 522 13.50 6.83 -10.09
C TYR A 522 14.49 5.78 -9.62
N GLY A 523 15.57 6.21 -8.99
CA GLY A 523 16.62 5.32 -8.49
C GLY A 523 17.28 5.88 -7.25
N SER A 524 17.95 5.01 -6.49
CA SER A 524 18.72 5.39 -5.32
C SER A 524 20.04 4.66 -5.37
N SER A 525 21.14 5.40 -5.27
CA SER A 525 22.44 4.76 -5.17
C SER A 525 22.52 3.95 -3.87
N ASN A 526 21.77 4.30 -2.82
CA ASN A 526 21.72 3.61 -1.52
C ASN A 526 20.75 2.42 -1.48
N ASP A 527 20.20 1.97 -2.60
CA ASP A 527 19.28 0.82 -2.64
C ASP A 527 19.99 -0.50 -2.28
N VAL A 528 19.77 -0.95 -1.05
CA VAL A 528 20.42 -2.15 -0.50
C VAL A 528 19.94 -3.41 -1.21
N ALA A 529 18.68 -3.46 -1.62
CA ALA A 529 18.10 -4.65 -2.25
C ALA A 529 18.67 -4.85 -3.66
N LEU A 530 18.69 -3.77 -4.46
CA LEU A 530 19.29 -3.80 -5.79
C LEU A 530 20.80 -4.02 -5.73
N ARG A 531 21.53 -3.36 -4.83
CA ARG A 531 22.98 -3.63 -4.65
C ARG A 531 23.25 -5.08 -4.29
N SER A 532 22.42 -5.67 -3.42
CA SER A 532 22.55 -7.10 -3.07
C SER A 532 22.28 -8.00 -4.27
N ALA A 533 21.25 -7.69 -5.06
CA ALA A 533 20.93 -8.41 -6.29
C ALA A 533 22.06 -8.32 -7.33
N GLU A 534 22.60 -7.12 -7.55
CA GLU A 534 23.72 -6.82 -8.43
C GLU A 534 24.95 -7.66 -8.08
N ILE A 535 25.33 -7.72 -6.80
CA ILE A 535 26.54 -8.43 -6.36
C ILE A 535 26.33 -9.96 -6.33
N LEU A 536 25.22 -10.42 -5.77
CA LEU A 536 25.04 -11.84 -5.44
C LEU A 536 24.48 -12.68 -6.60
N TYR A 537 23.60 -12.11 -7.42
CA TYR A 537 22.84 -12.87 -8.41
C TYR A 537 23.09 -12.43 -9.85
N VAL A 538 23.07 -11.12 -10.12
CA VAL A 538 23.11 -10.58 -11.49
C VAL A 538 24.53 -10.41 -12.02
N ARG A 539 25.46 -9.94 -11.17
CA ARG A 539 26.87 -9.65 -11.49
C ARG A 539 27.08 -8.65 -12.63
N GLU A 540 26.11 -7.77 -12.85
CA GLU A 540 26.14 -6.69 -13.84
C GLU A 540 25.42 -5.46 -13.27
N PRO A 541 25.85 -4.22 -13.63
CA PRO A 541 25.28 -3.00 -13.09
C PRO A 541 23.78 -2.89 -13.38
N LEU A 542 23.01 -2.62 -12.32
CA LEU A 542 21.57 -2.42 -12.40
C LEU A 542 21.22 -0.94 -12.55
N LEU A 543 20.20 -0.67 -13.36
CA LEU A 543 19.76 0.67 -13.71
C LEU A 543 19.38 1.51 -12.48
N GLY A 544 18.66 0.94 -11.51
CA GLY A 544 18.12 1.68 -10.36
C GLY A 544 19.18 2.18 -9.36
N CYS A 545 20.38 1.62 -9.34
CA CYS A 545 21.49 2.03 -8.47
C CYS A 545 22.50 2.96 -9.16
N ASN A 546 22.52 2.95 -10.50
CA ASN A 546 23.61 3.49 -11.30
C ASN A 546 23.14 4.60 -12.25
N LEU A 547 22.31 5.52 -11.76
CA LEU A 547 21.76 6.63 -12.56
C LEU A 547 22.84 7.55 -13.14
N ASN A 548 23.95 7.71 -12.43
CA ASN A 548 25.11 8.49 -12.87
C ASN A 548 25.82 7.91 -14.11
N LEU A 549 25.48 6.69 -14.52
CA LEU A 549 26.03 6.03 -15.70
C LEU A 549 25.10 6.10 -16.92
N LEU A 550 24.04 6.92 -16.86
CA LEU A 550 23.08 7.12 -17.95
C LEU A 550 23.55 8.13 -19.00
N PHE A 551 24.70 7.85 -19.59
CA PHE A 551 25.26 8.61 -20.70
C PHE A 551 25.87 7.70 -21.76
N SER A 552 25.87 8.18 -23.00
CA SER A 552 26.57 7.59 -24.13
C SER A 552 28.05 8.01 -24.08
N LYS A 553 28.94 7.03 -24.07
CA LYS A 553 30.38 7.24 -24.24
C LYS A 553 30.67 7.36 -25.74
N ASN A 554 30.64 8.56 -26.29
CA ASN A 554 31.13 8.79 -27.65
C ASN A 554 32.66 8.88 -27.62
N SER A 555 33.35 7.94 -28.27
CA SER A 555 34.82 7.83 -28.29
C SER A 555 35.55 9.03 -28.91
N GLN A 556 34.83 10.02 -29.42
CA GLN A 556 35.36 11.20 -30.11
C GLN A 556 34.99 12.54 -29.43
N SER A 557 34.13 12.54 -28.39
CA SER A 557 33.78 13.74 -27.62
C SER A 557 34.36 13.69 -26.20
N VAL A 558 34.87 14.82 -25.73
CA VAL A 558 35.34 14.98 -24.33
C VAL A 558 34.15 15.11 -23.36
N GLU A 559 32.96 15.45 -23.88
CA GLU A 559 31.71 15.55 -23.15
C GLU A 559 30.89 14.25 -23.23
N ASN A 560 30.31 13.87 -22.09
CA ASN A 560 29.34 12.78 -21.99
C ASN A 560 28.03 13.22 -22.65
N ASP A 561 27.53 12.44 -23.61
CA ASP A 561 26.24 12.71 -24.27
C ASP A 561 25.14 11.95 -23.53
N TYR A 562 24.34 12.63 -22.72
CA TYR A 562 23.36 11.96 -21.86
C TYR A 562 22.14 11.47 -22.64
N PHE A 563 21.55 10.35 -22.19
CA PHE A 563 20.30 9.88 -22.76
C PHE A 563 19.15 10.84 -22.43
N ASP A 564 18.21 11.03 -23.36
CA ASP A 564 16.99 11.83 -23.17
C ASP A 564 15.97 11.07 -22.31
N VAL A 565 16.29 10.95 -21.02
CA VAL A 565 15.49 10.35 -19.95
C VAL A 565 15.47 11.28 -18.75
N ASP A 566 14.42 11.25 -17.94
CA ASP A 566 14.40 11.99 -16.68
C ASP A 566 14.86 11.06 -15.54
N ALA A 567 16.13 11.18 -15.13
CA ALA A 567 16.69 10.40 -14.03
C ALA A 567 16.46 11.12 -12.69
N ILE A 568 15.57 10.60 -11.84
CA ILE A 568 15.22 11.19 -10.55
C ILE A 568 15.92 10.42 -9.45
N SER A 569 16.96 11.02 -8.89
CA SER A 569 17.68 10.48 -7.74
C SER A 569 16.86 10.67 -6.47
N THR A 570 16.71 9.57 -5.75
CA THR A 570 16.02 9.46 -4.46
C THR A 570 17.00 9.13 -3.33
N THR A 571 18.31 9.22 -3.62
CA THR A 571 19.41 8.86 -2.72
C THR A 571 19.40 9.68 -1.43
N GLU A 572 19.24 11.00 -1.56
CA GLU A 572 19.27 11.98 -0.47
C GLU A 572 17.90 12.22 0.17
N LEU A 573 16.88 11.49 -0.29
CA LEU A 573 15.56 11.60 0.30
C LEU A 573 15.60 10.81 1.62
N ASP A 574 15.43 11.50 2.75
CA ASP A 574 15.47 10.87 4.09
C ASP A 574 14.06 10.66 4.69
N MET A 575 13.08 11.41 4.18
CA MET A 575 11.74 11.46 4.76
C MET A 575 10.92 10.25 4.31
N ASN A 576 10.40 9.47 5.26
CA ASN A 576 9.51 8.32 5.01
C ASN A 576 10.10 7.25 4.07
N ILE A 577 11.40 7.01 4.19
CA ILE A 577 12.09 5.97 3.43
C ILE A 577 12.44 4.80 4.35
N HIS A 578 12.17 3.59 3.87
CA HIS A 578 12.52 2.35 4.56
C HIS A 578 14.03 2.13 4.52
N ILE A 579 14.57 1.41 5.51
CA ILE A 579 16.01 1.13 5.69
C ILE A 579 16.67 0.54 4.42
N ALA A 580 15.91 -0.16 3.58
CA ALA A 580 16.42 -0.74 2.33
C ALA A 580 16.50 0.24 1.15
N HIS A 581 15.92 1.45 1.24
CA HIS A 581 15.82 2.43 0.15
C HIS A 581 15.24 1.86 -1.17
N HIS A 582 14.41 0.82 -1.12
CA HIS A 582 13.95 0.06 -2.31
C HIS A 582 12.48 0.24 -2.72
N SER A 583 11.56 0.45 -1.75
CA SER A 583 10.13 0.54 -2.04
C SER A 583 9.43 1.51 -1.09
N TYR A 584 9.06 2.68 -1.60
CA TYR A 584 8.35 3.74 -0.85
C TYR A 584 7.60 4.72 -1.74
N PHE A 585 7.52 4.46 -3.05
CA PHE A 585 6.83 5.31 -4.02
C PHE A 585 5.34 5.50 -3.71
N ASN A 586 4.75 4.57 -2.95
CA ASN A 586 3.36 4.59 -2.55
C ASN A 586 3.08 5.35 -1.25
N LEU A 587 4.11 5.69 -0.46
CA LEU A 587 3.97 6.33 0.86
C LEU A 587 4.68 7.67 0.97
N ASN A 588 5.79 7.84 0.26
CA ASN A 588 6.53 9.10 0.26
C ASN A 588 5.79 10.14 -0.57
N LYS A 589 5.20 11.14 0.10
CA LYS A 589 4.38 12.18 -0.54
C LYS A 589 5.13 12.97 -1.61
N PHE A 590 6.45 13.17 -1.49
CA PHE A 590 7.23 13.86 -2.52
C PHE A 590 7.25 13.07 -3.82
N ILE A 591 7.45 11.75 -3.74
CA ILE A 591 7.41 10.86 -4.91
C ILE A 591 5.99 10.72 -5.44
N VAL A 592 4.99 10.52 -4.56
CA VAL A 592 3.59 10.41 -4.97
C VAL A 592 3.15 11.64 -5.75
N ASP A 593 3.42 12.84 -5.22
CA ASP A 593 3.03 14.09 -5.89
C ASP A 593 3.73 14.28 -7.22
N ASP A 594 4.98 13.85 -7.30
CA ASP A 594 5.74 13.92 -8.54
C ASP A 594 5.25 12.94 -9.60
N LEU A 595 4.96 11.70 -9.21
CA LEU A 595 4.36 10.71 -10.09
C LEU A 595 2.99 11.14 -10.59
N ILE A 596 2.15 11.71 -9.73
CA ILE A 596 0.82 12.15 -10.14
C ILE A 596 0.90 13.36 -11.07
N ASP A 597 1.77 14.33 -10.79
CA ASP A 597 2.00 15.46 -11.69
C ASP A 597 2.53 15.00 -13.05
N LEU A 598 3.46 14.04 -13.07
CA LEU A 598 3.97 13.39 -14.28
C LEU A 598 2.83 12.75 -15.09
N LEU A 599 2.01 11.91 -14.44
CA LEU A 599 0.90 11.20 -15.09
C LEU A 599 -0.18 12.16 -15.63
N ILE A 600 -0.48 13.23 -14.90
CA ILE A 600 -1.54 14.18 -15.28
C ILE A 600 -1.05 15.11 -16.38
N THR A 601 0.15 15.66 -16.25
CA THR A 601 0.63 16.78 -17.09
C THR A 601 1.57 16.35 -18.21
N GLY A 602 2.20 15.18 -18.11
CA GLY A 602 3.24 14.72 -19.04
C GLY A 602 4.49 15.61 -19.05
N LYS A 603 4.67 16.47 -18.04
CA LYS A 603 5.82 17.38 -17.97
C LYS A 603 7.12 16.66 -17.66
N ARG A 604 8.19 17.08 -18.34
CA ARG A 604 9.55 16.62 -18.06
C ARG A 604 10.00 17.10 -16.68
N ALA A 605 11.03 16.45 -16.13
CA ALA A 605 11.61 16.82 -14.83
C ALA A 605 12.09 18.28 -14.79
N LYS A 606 12.70 18.77 -15.88
CA LYS A 606 13.09 20.18 -16.02
C LYS A 606 11.93 21.17 -15.88
N ASP A 607 10.71 20.77 -16.23
CA ASP A 607 9.53 21.65 -16.16
C ASP A 607 8.82 21.57 -14.79
N ARG A 608 9.38 20.81 -13.84
CA ARG A 608 8.91 20.59 -12.47
C ARG A 608 9.84 21.22 -11.42
N GLU A 609 10.43 22.37 -11.75
CA GLU A 609 11.46 23.10 -10.96
C GLU A 609 11.05 23.43 -9.51
N TYR A 610 9.75 23.51 -9.22
CA TYR A 610 9.26 23.79 -7.87
C TYR A 610 9.43 22.62 -6.89
N ARG A 611 9.70 21.41 -7.41
CA ARG A 611 9.89 20.18 -6.63
C ARG A 611 11.23 19.51 -6.92
N LEU A 612 11.75 19.65 -8.13
CA LEU A 612 12.96 19.00 -8.59
C LEU A 612 14.04 20.03 -8.91
N VAL A 613 15.28 19.69 -8.61
CA VAL A 613 16.47 20.47 -8.99
C VAL A 613 17.39 19.60 -9.82
N GLN A 614 17.87 20.16 -10.93
CA GLN A 614 18.85 19.51 -11.81
C GLN A 614 20.22 19.49 -11.11
N ILE A 615 20.87 18.33 -11.09
CA ILE A 615 22.21 18.14 -10.52
C ILE A 615 23.24 18.09 -11.65
N GLU A 616 23.02 17.19 -12.61
CA GLU A 616 23.90 16.90 -13.73
C GLU A 616 23.03 16.53 -14.93
N ASP A 617 23.05 17.34 -15.99
CA ASP A 617 22.29 17.16 -17.24
C ASP A 617 20.89 16.51 -17.06
N ASN A 618 20.74 15.19 -17.20
CA ASN A 618 19.46 14.51 -17.12
C ASN A 618 19.06 14.00 -15.70
N ILE A 619 19.87 14.29 -14.68
CA ILE A 619 19.72 13.85 -13.29
C ILE A 619 19.14 14.96 -12.40
N TYR A 620 18.10 14.61 -11.64
CA TYR A 620 17.36 15.51 -10.78
C TYR A 620 17.25 14.97 -9.35
N ASN A 621 17.26 15.85 -8.37
CA ASN A 621 16.99 15.55 -6.95
C ASN A 621 15.72 16.27 -6.49
N PHE A 622 15.12 15.75 -5.42
CA PHE A 622 14.02 16.42 -4.74
C PHE A 622 14.50 17.65 -3.93
N LEU A 623 13.82 18.77 -4.08
CA LEU A 623 13.99 19.97 -3.26
C LEU A 623 13.29 19.80 -1.91
N VAL A 624 13.97 19.18 -0.96
CA VAL A 624 13.42 18.88 0.37
C VAL A 624 14.47 19.16 1.44
N ALA A 625 14.03 19.75 2.56
CA ALA A 625 14.90 19.94 3.72
C ALA A 625 15.25 18.57 4.36
N PRO A 626 16.51 18.35 4.78
CA PRO A 626 16.89 17.12 5.46
C PRO A 626 16.05 16.85 6.71
N SER A 627 15.81 15.57 6.98
CA SER A 627 14.91 15.13 8.06
C SER A 627 15.34 15.53 9.47
N TYR A 628 16.63 15.84 9.66
CA TYR A 628 17.21 16.22 10.95
C TYR A 628 17.12 17.72 11.26
N ILE A 629 16.71 18.56 10.30
CA ILE A 629 16.47 19.98 10.53
C ILE A 629 15.08 20.12 11.17
N VAL A 630 15.05 20.37 12.47
CA VAL A 630 13.82 20.61 13.25
C VAL A 630 13.85 22.05 13.74
N ASN A 631 12.73 22.77 13.59
CA ASN A 631 12.56 24.13 14.13
C ASN A 631 12.29 24.14 15.63
#